data_AF-A0A9E4WNY2-F1
#
_entry.id   AF-A0A9E4WNY2-F1
#
_cell.length_a   1.000
_cell.length_b   1.000
_cell.length_c   1.000
_cell.angle_alpha   90.00
_cell.angle_beta   90.00
_cell.angle_gamma   90.00
#
_symmetry.space_group_name_H-M   'P 1'
#
loop_
_entity.id
_entity.type
_entity.pdbx_description
1 polymer ?
#
loop_
_entity_poly.entity_id
_entity_poly.type
_entity_poly.pdbx_seq_one_letter_code
_entity_poly.pdbx_strand_id
1 'polypeptide(L)'
;MANRILAVCLDFGDTLADEASEVKDDTLTALRAELIPGAGELLHELKRRGYKLALVADGRPGTYSNVLRQHSVHELFDVFAISEEVGVEKPDPRMFVAALDALDIELEDYERTV
;
A
#
# COMPACT_ATOMS: atom_id res chain seq x y z
N MET A 1 -9.86 3.67 27.36
CA MET A 1 -9.74 4.53 26.15
C MET A 1 -9.28 3.66 24.98
N ALA A 2 -10.11 2.72 24.55
CA ALA A 2 -9.71 1.66 23.61
C ALA A 2 -10.67 1.67 22.43
N ASN A 3 -10.35 2.43 21.37
CA ASN A 3 -10.98 2.27 20.05
C ASN A 3 -10.30 3.07 18.91
N ARG A 4 -8.98 3.29 18.95
CA ARG A 4 -8.28 4.01 17.87
C ARG A 4 -7.55 3.01 16.97
N ILE A 5 -7.89 3.05 15.69
CA ILE A 5 -7.14 2.37 14.61
C ILE A 5 -5.72 2.93 14.56
N LEU A 6 -4.74 2.03 14.50
CA LEU A 6 -3.31 2.34 14.52
C LEU A 6 -2.73 2.48 13.10
N ALA A 7 -3.15 1.59 12.19
CA ALA A 7 -2.63 1.52 10.84
C ALA A 7 -3.74 1.16 9.84
N VAL A 8 -3.55 1.56 8.59
CA VAL A 8 -4.37 1.16 7.45
C VAL A 8 -3.46 0.47 6.44
N CYS A 9 -3.80 -0.78 6.12
CA CYS A 9 -3.15 -1.62 5.12
C CYS A 9 -3.94 -1.51 3.81
N LEU A 10 -3.32 -0.98 2.77
CA LEU A 10 -3.98 -0.68 1.50
C LEU A 10 -3.48 -1.62 0.41
N ASP A 11 -4.41 -2.12 -0.40
CA ASP A 11 -4.07 -2.74 -1.68
C ASP A 11 -3.67 -1.68 -2.71
N PHE A 12 -3.09 -2.10 -3.83
CA PHE A 12 -2.65 -1.25 -4.93
C PHE A 12 -3.57 -1.31 -6.15
N GLY A 13 -3.62 -2.46 -6.84
CA GLY A 13 -4.40 -2.66 -8.07
C GLY A 13 -5.90 -2.54 -7.81
N ASP A 14 -6.59 -1.80 -8.68
CA ASP A 14 -8.03 -1.50 -8.66
C ASP A 14 -8.57 -0.95 -7.31
N THR A 15 -7.67 -0.56 -6.40
CA THR A 15 -7.96 0.10 -5.12
C THR A 15 -7.39 1.51 -5.12
N LEU A 16 -6.11 1.64 -5.46
CA LEU A 16 -5.42 2.92 -5.58
C LEU A 16 -5.11 3.26 -7.03
N ALA A 17 -4.58 2.31 -7.80
CA ALA A 17 -4.27 2.47 -9.22
C ALA A 17 -5.38 1.86 -10.08
N ASP A 18 -5.75 2.53 -11.16
CA ASP A 18 -6.60 1.96 -12.21
C ASP A 18 -5.75 1.07 -13.11
N GLU A 19 -5.84 -0.25 -12.96
CA GLU A 19 -5.00 -1.19 -13.72
C GLU A 19 -5.27 -1.11 -15.22
N ALA A 20 -6.48 -0.72 -15.64
CA ALA A 20 -6.81 -0.56 -17.04
C ALA A 20 -6.09 0.63 -17.70
N SER A 21 -5.57 1.56 -16.90
CA SER A 21 -4.79 2.73 -17.37
C SER A 21 -3.29 2.48 -17.43
N GLU A 22 -2.81 1.32 -16.98
CA GLU A 22 -1.39 1.04 -16.87
C GLU A 22 -0.69 1.01 -18.24
N VAL A 23 0.46 1.66 -18.29
CA VAL A 23 1.43 1.48 -19.38
C VAL A 23 2.65 0.80 -18.81
N LYS A 24 2.86 -0.46 -19.22
CA LYS A 24 3.95 -1.32 -18.74
C LYS A 24 5.12 -1.33 -19.72
N ASP A 25 6.30 -1.62 -19.20
CA ASP A 25 7.46 -2.00 -19.99
C ASP A 25 7.46 -3.50 -20.35
N ASP A 26 8.48 -3.95 -21.08
CA ASP A 26 8.65 -5.34 -21.51
C ASP A 26 8.83 -6.32 -20.33
N THR A 27 9.11 -5.82 -19.12
CA THR A 27 9.21 -6.62 -17.90
C THR A 27 7.89 -6.74 -17.14
N LEU A 28 6.82 -6.14 -17.67
CA LEU A 28 5.50 -5.99 -17.05
C LEU A 28 5.47 -5.05 -15.84
N THR A 29 6.48 -4.19 -15.69
CA THR A 29 6.50 -3.13 -14.67
C THR A 29 5.68 -1.94 -15.16
N ALA A 30 4.72 -1.46 -14.37
CA ALA A 30 3.99 -0.25 -14.74
C ALA A 30 4.91 0.98 -14.68
N LEU A 31 5.02 1.69 -15.79
CA LEU A 31 5.76 2.94 -15.91
C LEU A 31 4.91 4.14 -15.47
N ARG A 32 3.59 4.05 -15.69
CA ARG A 32 2.58 5.04 -15.31
C ARG A 32 1.20 4.41 -15.29
N ALA A 33 0.33 4.99 -14.48
CA ALA A 33 -1.10 4.69 -14.40
C ALA A 33 -1.80 5.91 -13.80
N GLU A 34 -3.11 6.00 -13.98
CA GLU A 34 -3.96 6.91 -13.23
C GLU A 34 -4.35 6.31 -11.87
N LEU A 35 -4.60 7.16 -10.89
CA LEU A 35 -5.21 6.73 -9.65
C LEU A 35 -6.72 6.55 -9.83
N ILE A 36 -7.30 5.61 -9.08
CA ILE A 36 -8.75 5.55 -8.88
C ILE A 36 -9.22 6.92 -8.35
N PRO A 37 -10.31 7.51 -8.90
CA PRO A 37 -10.79 8.81 -8.46
C PRO A 37 -11.04 8.85 -6.95
N GLY A 38 -10.44 9.84 -6.26
CA GLY A 38 -10.55 9.99 -4.81
C GLY A 38 -9.46 9.28 -4.00
N ALA A 39 -8.65 8.40 -4.61
CA ALA A 39 -7.62 7.65 -3.89
C ALA A 39 -6.52 8.56 -3.33
N GLY A 40 -6.06 9.56 -4.10
CA GLY A 40 -5.07 10.53 -3.64
C GLY A 40 -5.59 11.35 -2.45
N GLU A 41 -6.82 11.87 -2.55
CA GLU A 41 -7.47 12.62 -1.48
C GLU A 41 -7.65 11.78 -0.21
N LEU A 42 -8.03 10.51 -0.36
CA LEU A 42 -8.13 9.56 0.75
C LEU A 42 -6.79 9.38 1.46
N LEU A 43 -5.70 9.12 0.73
CA LEU A 43 -4.37 8.93 1.30
C LEU A 43 -3.91 10.16 2.10
N HIS A 44 -4.08 11.36 1.52
CA HIS A 44 -3.77 12.61 2.21
C HIS A 44 -4.63 12.80 3.47
N GLU A 45 -5.92 12.47 3.41
CA GLU A 45 -6.82 12.59 4.55
C GLU A 45 -6.45 11.64 5.69
N LEU A 46 -6.12 10.38 5.37
CA LEU A 46 -5.70 9.40 6.36
C LEU A 46 -4.40 9.84 7.05
N LYS A 47 -3.43 10.33 6.28
CA LYS A 47 -2.19 10.88 6.83
C LYS A 47 -2.43 12.13 7.69
N ARG A 48 -3.30 13.04 7.25
CA ARG A 48 -3.67 14.22 8.04
C ARG A 48 -4.30 13.85 9.40
N ARG A 49 -5.05 12.75 9.46
CA ARG A 49 -5.63 12.21 10.70
C ARG A 49 -4.61 11.45 11.58
N GLY A 50 -3.39 11.26 11.09
CA GLY A 50 -2.31 10.63 11.83
C GLY A 50 -2.42 9.10 11.89
N TYR A 51 -2.95 8.47 10.85
CA TYR A 51 -2.86 7.02 10.68
C TYR A 51 -1.52 6.64 10.06
N LYS A 52 -0.96 5.49 10.47
CA LYS A 52 0.13 4.86 9.73
C LYS A 52 -0.42 4.18 8.48
N LEU A 53 0.26 4.28 7.35
CA LEU A 53 -0.14 3.68 6.08
C LEU A 53 0.86 2.64 5.62
N ALA A 54 0.37 1.42 5.36
CA ALA A 54 1.12 0.36 4.71
C ALA A 54 0.53 0.09 3.32
N LEU A 55 1.39 -0.10 2.32
CA LEU A 55 0.97 -0.70 1.06
C LEU A 55 1.23 -2.21 1.14
N VAL A 56 0.21 -3.03 0.89
CA VAL A 56 0.32 -4.50 0.86
C VAL A 56 -0.15 -4.98 -0.52
N ALA A 57 0.80 -5.19 -1.42
CA ALA A 57 0.52 -5.39 -2.83
C ALA A 57 1.28 -6.58 -3.41
N ASP A 58 0.61 -7.31 -4.31
CA ASP A 58 1.28 -8.29 -5.15
C ASP A 58 1.82 -7.60 -6.39
N GLY A 59 3.05 -7.92 -6.78
CA GLY A 59 3.67 -7.42 -7.99
C GLY A 59 5.09 -6.92 -7.79
N ARG A 60 5.55 -6.13 -8.77
CA ARG A 60 6.94 -5.68 -8.87
C ARG A 60 7.16 -4.36 -8.14
N PRO A 61 8.34 -4.14 -7.53
CA PRO A 61 8.56 -2.92 -6.79
C PRO A 61 8.53 -1.64 -7.64
N GLY A 62 8.94 -1.74 -8.90
CA GLY A 62 8.86 -0.62 -9.84
C GLY A 62 7.45 -0.12 -10.09
N THR A 63 6.45 -1.02 -10.13
CA THR A 63 5.06 -0.71 -10.50
C THR A 63 4.45 0.30 -9.54
N TYR A 64 4.35 -0.03 -8.24
CA TYR A 64 3.77 0.89 -7.26
C TYR A 64 4.61 2.15 -7.11
N SER A 65 5.94 2.00 -7.14
CA SER A 65 6.89 3.10 -7.00
C SER A 65 6.65 4.19 -8.05
N ASN A 66 6.58 3.79 -9.32
CA ASN A 66 6.44 4.71 -10.43
C ASN A 66 5.09 5.44 -10.37
N VAL A 67 4.01 4.69 -10.17
CA VAL A 67 2.65 5.24 -10.13
C VAL A 67 2.45 6.15 -8.93
N LEU A 68 2.82 5.73 -7.72
CA LEU A 68 2.63 6.58 -6.53
C LEU A 68 3.51 7.85 -6.56
N ARG A 69 4.71 7.78 -7.15
CA ARG A 69 5.58 8.96 -7.31
C ARG A 69 5.07 9.93 -8.38
N GLN A 70 4.53 9.42 -9.49
CA GLN A 70 3.86 10.23 -10.52
C GLN A 70 2.80 11.15 -9.89
N HIS A 71 2.05 10.64 -8.91
CA HIS A 71 0.97 11.36 -8.24
C HIS A 71 1.36 12.00 -6.90
N SER A 72 2.66 12.02 -6.56
CA SER A 72 3.19 12.61 -5.32
C SER A 72 2.60 12.04 -4.01
N VAL A 73 2.14 10.78 -4.02
CA VAL A 73 1.55 10.09 -2.85
C VAL A 73 2.44 8.97 -2.31
N HIS A 74 3.57 8.67 -2.95
CA HIS A 74 4.52 7.64 -2.49
C HIS A 74 5.01 7.90 -1.06
N GLU A 75 5.39 9.13 -0.74
CA GLU A 75 5.90 9.52 0.59
C GLU A 75 4.81 9.54 1.68
N LEU A 76 3.56 9.28 1.33
CA LEU A 76 2.48 9.08 2.29
C LEU A 76 2.47 7.66 2.85
N PHE A 77 3.27 6.72 2.37
CA PHE A 77 3.35 5.39 2.96
C PHE A 77 4.51 5.31 3.95
N ASP A 78 4.26 4.70 5.11
CA ASP A 78 5.31 4.45 6.10
C ASP A 78 6.08 3.16 5.75
N VAL A 79 5.38 2.17 5.18
CA VAL A 79 5.96 0.88 4.79
C VAL A 79 5.35 0.35 3.49
N PHE A 80 6.12 -0.49 2.82
CA PHE A 80 5.70 -1.24 1.65
C PHE A 80 5.99 -2.73 1.90
N ALA A 81 4.97 -3.57 1.80
CA ALA A 81 5.09 -5.03 1.79
C ALA A 81 4.65 -5.53 0.42
N ILE A 82 5.64 -5.93 -0.39
CA ILE A 82 5.50 -6.15 -1.82
C ILE A 82 5.88 -7.59 -2.12
N SER A 83 5.02 -8.34 -2.82
CA SER A 83 5.18 -9.79 -2.91
C SER A 83 6.53 -10.25 -3.45
N GLU A 84 7.10 -9.54 -4.44
CA GLU A 84 8.42 -9.85 -4.98
C GLU A 84 9.55 -9.64 -3.97
N GLU A 85 9.40 -8.71 -3.03
CA GLU A 85 10.38 -8.42 -1.96
C GLU A 85 10.19 -9.34 -0.75
N VAL A 86 8.94 -9.62 -0.37
CA VAL A 86 8.59 -10.50 0.76
C VAL A 86 8.78 -11.97 0.39
N GLY A 87 8.68 -12.32 -0.89
CA GLY A 87 8.85 -13.67 -1.44
C GLY A 87 7.58 -14.53 -1.42
N VAL A 88 6.41 -13.94 -1.18
CA VAL A 88 5.09 -14.59 -1.17
C VAL A 88 4.02 -13.64 -1.65
N GLU A 89 2.88 -14.16 -2.09
CA GLU A 89 1.73 -13.37 -2.54
C GLU A 89 0.55 -13.46 -1.56
N LYS A 90 -0.37 -12.49 -1.61
CA LYS A 90 -1.65 -12.60 -0.90
C LYS A 90 -2.43 -13.82 -1.43
N PRO A 91 -3.18 -14.54 -0.58
CA PRO A 91 -3.53 -14.21 0.80
C PRO A 91 -2.57 -14.79 1.86
N ASP A 92 -1.30 -15.08 1.53
CA ASP A 92 -0.34 -15.55 2.55
C ASP A 92 -0.22 -14.51 3.68
N PRO A 93 -0.44 -14.90 4.96
CA PRO A 93 -0.46 -13.96 6.07
C PRO A 93 0.87 -13.23 6.25
N ARG A 94 1.99 -13.78 5.76
CA ARG A 94 3.31 -13.15 5.84
C ARG A 94 3.36 -11.78 5.14
N MET A 95 2.49 -11.52 4.15
CA MET A 95 2.37 -10.19 3.54
C MET A 95 1.95 -9.12 4.55
N PHE A 96 0.95 -9.45 5.37
CA PHE A 96 0.43 -8.54 6.39
C PHE A 96 1.37 -8.48 7.60
N VAL A 97 1.90 -9.63 8.03
CA VAL A 97 2.89 -9.67 9.13
C VAL A 97 4.10 -8.81 8.79
N ALA A 98 4.64 -8.89 7.58
CA ALA A 98 5.77 -8.06 7.16
C ALA A 98 5.47 -6.56 7.23
N ALA A 99 4.28 -6.13 6.78
CA ALA A 99 3.85 -4.74 6.91
C ALA A 99 3.67 -4.29 8.36
N LEU A 100 3.01 -5.11 9.18
CA LEU A 100 2.71 -4.76 10.58
C LEU A 100 3.96 -4.75 11.45
N ASP A 101 4.88 -5.68 11.25
CA ASP A 101 6.19 -5.71 11.92
C ASP A 101 7.01 -4.45 11.56
N ALA A 102 7.04 -4.06 10.28
CA ALA A 102 7.73 -2.86 9.84
C ALA A 102 7.09 -1.56 10.35
N LEU A 103 5.82 -1.60 10.77
CA LEU A 103 5.11 -0.50 11.42
C LEU A 103 5.23 -0.51 12.94
N ASP A 104 5.97 -1.46 13.53
CA ASP A 104 6.02 -1.71 14.97
C ASP A 104 4.62 -1.93 15.58
N ILE A 105 3.77 -2.72 14.89
CA ILE A 105 2.45 -3.12 15.40
C ILE A 105 2.54 -4.55 15.92
N GLU A 106 2.34 -4.69 17.23
CA GLU A 106 2.36 -5.99 17.91
C GLU A 106 1.11 -6.83 17.60
N LEU A 107 1.24 -8.15 17.73
CA LEU A 107 0.15 -9.11 17.48
C LEU A 107 -1.14 -8.79 18.27
N GLU A 108 -1.01 -8.32 19.51
CA GLU A 108 -2.14 -7.93 20.36
C GLU A 108 -2.94 -6.73 19.83
N ASP A 109 -2.34 -5.93 18.94
CA ASP A 109 -2.94 -4.74 18.35
C ASP A 109 -3.44 -4.96 16.91
N TYR A 110 -3.37 -6.18 16.37
CA TYR A 110 -3.81 -6.48 14.99
C TYR A 110 -5.29 -6.13 14.76
N GLU A 111 -6.14 -6.28 15.78
CA GLU A 111 -7.56 -5.90 15.73
C GLU A 111 -7.79 -4.38 15.57
N ARG A 112 -6.72 -3.58 15.70
CA ARG A 112 -6.73 -2.13 15.54
C ARG A 112 -6.11 -1.70 14.21
N THR A 113 -5.99 -2.62 13.26
CA THR A 113 -5.60 -2.33 11.88
C THR A 113 -6.75 -2.64 10.94
N VAL A 114 -6.78 -1.96 9.79
CA VAL A 114 -7.84 -2.09 8.78
C VAL A 114 -7.22 -2.26 7.42
#